data_AF-A0A7S1A6B0-F1
#
_entry.id   AF-A0A7S1A6B0-F1
#
_cell.length_a   1.000
_cell.length_b   1.000
_cell.length_c   1.000
_cell.angle_alpha   90.00
_cell.angle_beta   90.00
_cell.angle_gamma   90.00
#
_symmetry.space_group_name_H-M   'P 1'
#
loop_
_entity.id
_entity.type
_entity.pdbx_description
1 polymer ?
#
loop_
_entity_poly.entity_id
_entity_poly.type
_entity_poly.pdbx_seq_one_letter_code
_entity_poly.pdbx_strand_id
1 'polypeptide(L)'
;LFFRLASNIFSFWIGPEWKLNWCDLVVVICAVLEVATVDAPGVSHLRVLRILRLFQTIRLLRVMKSLHQFRLMILAMMRSLIPLVWVVFFLVLIIFIFAVIFVTGVISYLDDAPPDDTTAETLRVFFPSVSMAVMTLFMSITGGVSWWEMEEAFLEVSWIYGVLLVVFICVMVIAALNTVTATFVTDAIELAAMDKEISAHATLQR
;
A
#
# COMPACT_ATOMS: atom_id res chain seq x y z
N LEU A 1 -37.18 -26.81 14.89
CA LEU A 1 -36.65 -26.76 13.50
C LEU A 1 -36.56 -25.32 12.95
N PHE A 2 -37.62 -24.52 13.03
CA PHE A 2 -37.67 -23.14 12.52
C PHE A 2 -36.62 -22.18 13.09
N PHE A 3 -36.26 -22.31 14.38
CA PHE A 3 -35.23 -21.47 15.01
C PHE A 3 -33.81 -21.71 14.46
N ARG A 4 -33.51 -22.95 14.01
CA ARG A 4 -32.21 -23.27 13.36
C ARG A 4 -32.15 -22.75 11.93
N LEU A 5 -33.29 -22.76 11.22
CA LEU A 5 -33.43 -22.15 9.90
C LEU A 5 -33.29 -20.62 9.96
N ALA A 6 -33.95 -19.97 10.92
CA ALA A 6 -33.85 -18.53 11.14
C ALA A 6 -32.44 -18.10 11.57
N SER A 7 -31.77 -18.89 12.43
CA SER A 7 -30.37 -18.66 12.81
C SER A 7 -29.40 -18.77 11.63
N ASN A 8 -29.60 -19.75 10.74
CA ASN A 8 -28.79 -19.90 9.54
C ASN A 8 -28.99 -18.74 8.55
N ILE A 9 -30.23 -18.24 8.41
CA ILE A 9 -30.55 -17.07 7.57
C ILE A 9 -29.95 -15.80 8.18
N PHE A 10 -30.03 -15.59 9.50
CA PHE A 10 -29.44 -14.40 10.13
C PHE A 10 -27.90 -14.43 10.11
N SER A 11 -27.27 -15.60 10.28
CA SER A 11 -25.81 -15.73 10.16
C SER A 11 -25.31 -15.51 8.72
N PHE A 12 -26.15 -15.78 7.72
CA PHE A 12 -25.85 -15.52 6.31
C PHE A 12 -25.76 -14.01 6.02
N TRP A 13 -26.50 -13.16 6.75
CA TRP A 13 -26.52 -11.72 6.55
C TRP A 13 -25.57 -10.94 7.47
N ILE A 14 -25.11 -11.53 8.57
CA ILE A 14 -24.26 -10.85 9.58
C ILE A 14 -22.90 -11.57 9.79
N GLY A 15 -22.63 -12.66 9.08
CA GLY A 15 -21.34 -13.35 9.11
C GLY A 15 -20.21 -12.59 8.41
N PRO A 16 -18.94 -13.00 8.61
CA PRO A 16 -17.77 -12.37 7.98
C PRO A 16 -17.79 -12.39 6.43
N GLU A 17 -18.65 -13.21 5.83
CA GLU A 17 -18.84 -13.35 4.38
C GLU A 17 -20.11 -12.62 3.86
N TRP A 18 -20.76 -11.75 4.67
CA TRP A 18 -22.06 -11.12 4.32
C TRP A 18 -22.01 -10.32 3.01
N LYS A 19 -20.88 -9.70 2.70
CA LYS A 19 -20.66 -8.95 1.45
C LYS A 19 -20.79 -9.84 0.21
N LEU A 20 -20.33 -11.09 0.30
CA LEU A 20 -20.38 -12.06 -0.80
C LEU A 20 -21.77 -12.65 -0.98
N ASN A 21 -22.51 -12.80 0.12
CA ASN A 21 -23.89 -13.26 0.12
C ASN A 21 -24.86 -12.21 -0.48
N TRP A 22 -24.63 -10.93 -0.19
CA TRP A 22 -25.38 -9.84 -0.80
C TRP A 22 -25.10 -9.72 -2.30
N CYS A 23 -23.83 -9.86 -2.73
CA CYS A 23 -23.50 -9.96 -4.15
C CYS A 23 -24.18 -11.15 -4.83
N ASP A 24 -24.21 -12.33 -4.20
CA ASP A 24 -24.90 -13.50 -4.74
C ASP A 24 -26.40 -13.27 -4.90
N LEU A 25 -27.05 -12.62 -3.93
CA LEU A 25 -28.48 -12.31 -3.98
C LEU A 25 -28.82 -11.38 -5.15
N VAL A 26 -28.04 -10.30 -5.33
CA VAL A 26 -28.22 -9.35 -6.45
C VAL A 26 -28.07 -10.06 -7.79
N VAL A 27 -27.08 -10.93 -7.94
CA VAL A 27 -26.86 -11.70 -9.18
C VAL A 27 -28.00 -12.66 -9.46
N VAL A 28 -28.52 -13.37 -8.45
CA VAL A 28 -29.67 -14.27 -8.60
C VAL A 28 -30.91 -13.50 -9.03
N ILE A 29 -31.17 -12.32 -8.45
CA ILE A 29 -32.28 -11.46 -8.84
C ILE A 29 -32.13 -10.99 -10.30
N CYS A 30 -30.94 -10.52 -10.69
CA CYS A 30 -30.68 -10.11 -12.08
C CYS A 30 -30.87 -11.26 -13.08
N ALA A 31 -30.47 -12.49 -12.73
CA ALA A 31 -30.66 -13.66 -13.58
C ALA A 31 -32.15 -14.06 -13.71
N VAL A 32 -32.93 -13.93 -12.64
CA VAL A 32 -34.38 -14.17 -12.68
C VAL A 32 -35.07 -13.11 -13.55
N LEU A 33 -34.67 -11.84 -13.43
CA LEU A 33 -35.17 -10.75 -14.27
C LEU A 33 -34.79 -10.94 -15.75
N GLU A 34 -33.59 -11.43 -16.05
CA GLU A 34 -33.18 -11.78 -17.42
C GLU A 34 -34.16 -12.78 -18.03
N VAL A 35 -34.38 -13.93 -17.36
CA VAL A 35 -35.30 -14.98 -17.85
C VAL A 35 -36.72 -14.45 -18.00
N ALA A 36 -37.22 -13.66 -17.04
CA ALA A 36 -38.56 -13.09 -17.08
C ALA A 36 -38.78 -12.08 -18.21
N THR A 37 -37.71 -11.46 -18.75
CA THR A 37 -37.78 -10.45 -19.81
C THR A 37 -37.60 -11.00 -21.23
N VAL A 38 -37.37 -12.30 -21.39
CA VAL A 38 -37.22 -12.97 -22.70
C VAL A 38 -38.54 -13.05 -23.48
N ASP A 39 -39.70 -13.06 -22.81
CA ASP A 39 -41.01 -13.25 -23.44
C ASP A 39 -41.88 -11.98 -23.58
N ALA A 40 -41.40 -10.81 -23.15
CA ALA A 40 -42.15 -9.55 -23.31
C ALA A 40 -41.85 -8.90 -24.68
N PRO A 41 -42.80 -8.19 -25.33
CA PRO A 41 -42.55 -7.46 -26.58
C PRO A 41 -42.49 -5.95 -26.36
N GLY A 42 -41.30 -5.34 -26.47
CA GLY A 42 -41.15 -3.88 -26.52
C GLY A 42 -39.70 -3.40 -26.51
N VAL A 43 -39.36 -2.46 -27.39
CA VAL A 43 -38.04 -1.93 -27.83
C VAL A 43 -36.96 -1.61 -26.75
N SER A 44 -37.20 -1.86 -25.47
CA SER A 44 -36.23 -1.86 -24.37
C SER A 44 -35.35 -3.13 -24.31
N HIS A 45 -35.73 -4.24 -24.99
CA HIS A 45 -34.99 -5.51 -24.93
C HIS A 45 -33.52 -5.38 -25.36
N LEU A 46 -33.19 -4.58 -26.38
CA LEU A 46 -31.79 -4.49 -26.86
C LEU A 46 -30.86 -3.81 -25.84
N ARG A 47 -31.35 -2.84 -25.07
CA ARG A 47 -30.57 -2.14 -24.05
C ARG A 47 -30.43 -2.98 -22.79
N VAL A 48 -31.53 -3.63 -22.39
CA VAL A 48 -31.58 -4.55 -21.25
C VAL A 48 -30.72 -5.79 -21.52
N LEU A 49 -30.81 -6.42 -22.70
CA LEU A 49 -29.95 -7.55 -23.09
C LEU A 49 -28.46 -7.20 -23.11
N ARG A 50 -28.08 -5.97 -23.48
CA ARG A 50 -26.67 -5.52 -23.46
C ARG A 50 -26.14 -5.38 -22.02
N ILE A 51 -26.96 -4.87 -21.11
CA ILE A 51 -26.63 -4.76 -19.68
C ILE A 51 -26.59 -6.17 -19.05
N LEU A 52 -27.52 -7.06 -19.40
CA LEU A 52 -27.57 -8.43 -18.89
C LEU A 52 -26.39 -9.30 -19.37
N ARG A 53 -25.91 -9.09 -20.60
CA ARG A 53 -24.64 -9.69 -21.07
C ARG A 53 -23.43 -9.30 -20.21
N LEU A 54 -23.41 -8.08 -19.64
CA LEU A 54 -22.36 -7.67 -18.69
C LEU A 54 -22.51 -8.41 -17.34
N PHE A 55 -23.73 -8.74 -16.93
CA PHE A 55 -23.98 -9.57 -15.74
C PHE A 55 -23.56 -11.04 -15.93
N GLN A 56 -23.61 -11.59 -17.14
CA GLN A 56 -22.96 -12.87 -17.45
C GLN A 56 -21.43 -12.80 -17.25
N THR A 57 -20.79 -11.67 -17.56
CA THR A 57 -19.37 -11.43 -17.26
C THR A 57 -19.11 -11.38 -15.75
N ILE A 58 -20.07 -10.88 -14.95
CA ILE A 58 -20.01 -10.97 -13.48
C ILE A 58 -20.16 -12.42 -12.99
N ARG A 59 -20.90 -13.27 -13.71
CA ARG A 59 -20.95 -14.72 -13.44
C ARG A 59 -19.59 -15.40 -13.67
N LEU A 60 -18.77 -14.91 -14.60
CA LEU A 60 -17.35 -15.29 -14.72
C LEU A 60 -16.52 -14.76 -13.54
N LEU A 61 -16.84 -13.59 -12.98
CA LEU A 61 -16.27 -13.16 -11.69
C LEU A 61 -16.69 -14.07 -10.53
N ARG A 62 -17.74 -14.88 -10.66
CA ARG A 62 -18.05 -15.96 -9.69
C ARG A 62 -17.01 -17.09 -9.71
N VAL A 63 -16.24 -17.25 -10.79
CA VAL A 63 -15.00 -18.04 -10.80
C VAL A 63 -13.93 -17.37 -9.92
N MET A 64 -14.01 -16.06 -9.66
CA MET A 64 -13.20 -15.42 -8.61
C MET A 64 -13.55 -15.88 -7.20
N LYS A 65 -14.76 -16.43 -6.97
CA LYS A 65 -15.08 -17.16 -5.73
C LYS A 65 -14.29 -18.48 -5.62
N SER A 66 -13.83 -19.03 -6.75
CA SER A 66 -12.87 -20.15 -6.82
C SER A 66 -11.41 -19.70 -6.66
N LEU A 67 -11.15 -18.40 -6.52
CA LEU A 67 -9.83 -17.88 -6.18
C LEU A 67 -9.66 -17.83 -4.65
N HIS A 68 -10.09 -18.90 -3.97
CA HIS A 68 -9.75 -19.11 -2.56
C HIS A 68 -8.25 -18.86 -2.33
N GLN A 69 -7.41 -19.29 -3.28
CA GLN A 69 -5.98 -19.01 -3.30
C GLN A 69 -5.65 -17.52 -3.38
N PHE A 70 -6.28 -16.71 -4.24
CA PHE A 70 -6.02 -15.26 -4.27
C PHE A 70 -6.54 -14.56 -3.01
N ARG A 71 -7.68 -15.00 -2.45
CA ARG A 71 -8.18 -14.47 -1.18
C ARG A 71 -7.23 -14.77 -0.03
N LEU A 72 -6.67 -15.98 0.01
CA LEU A 72 -5.64 -16.36 0.97
C LEU A 72 -4.36 -15.54 0.76
N MET A 73 -3.91 -15.33 -0.49
CA MET A 73 -2.77 -14.47 -0.80
C MET A 73 -3.01 -13.03 -0.36
N ILE A 74 -4.17 -12.44 -0.66
CA ILE A 74 -4.52 -11.08 -0.21
C ILE A 74 -4.60 -11.02 1.32
N LEU A 75 -5.18 -12.02 1.98
CA LEU A 75 -5.24 -12.06 3.44
C LEU A 75 -3.83 -12.15 4.05
N ALA A 76 -2.94 -12.95 3.45
CA ALA A 76 -1.54 -13.06 3.84
C ALA A 76 -0.79 -11.72 3.63
N MET A 77 -0.97 -11.08 2.47
CA MET A 77 -0.42 -9.75 2.19
C MET A 77 -0.94 -8.70 3.19
N MET A 78 -2.23 -8.68 3.49
CA MET A 78 -2.80 -7.75 4.47
C MET A 78 -2.23 -7.94 5.87
N ARG A 79 -1.87 -9.18 6.24
CA ARG A 79 -1.19 -9.46 7.51
C ARG A 79 0.24 -8.95 7.53
N SER A 80 0.99 -9.04 6.43
CA SER A 80 2.35 -8.50 6.32
C SER A 80 2.40 -6.98 6.11
N LEU A 81 1.31 -6.36 5.63
CA LEU A 81 1.22 -4.90 5.46
C LEU A 81 1.13 -4.14 6.79
N ILE A 82 0.51 -4.70 7.84
CA ILE A 82 0.38 -4.02 9.14
C ILE A 82 1.74 -3.64 9.75
N PRO A 83 2.72 -4.56 9.91
CA PRO A 83 4.04 -4.19 10.41
C PRO A 83 4.77 -3.23 9.45
N LEU A 84 4.58 -3.37 8.13
CA LEU A 84 5.17 -2.46 7.14
C LEU A 84 4.65 -1.03 7.29
N VAL A 85 3.36 -0.83 7.57
CA VAL A 85 2.77 0.50 7.82
C VAL A 85 3.44 1.18 9.00
N TRP A 86 3.72 0.46 10.09
CA TRP A 86 4.43 1.02 11.23
C TRP A 86 5.86 1.42 10.88
N VAL A 87 6.58 0.60 10.13
CA VAL A 87 7.93 0.93 9.65
C VAL A 87 7.91 2.20 8.80
N VAL A 88 7.01 2.26 7.82
CA VAL A 88 6.85 3.44 6.94
C VAL A 88 6.48 4.67 7.77
N PHE A 89 5.61 4.55 8.75
CA PHE A 89 5.26 5.65 9.66
C PHE A 89 6.49 6.20 10.40
N PHE A 90 7.33 5.33 10.97
CA PHE A 90 8.57 5.75 11.63
C PHE A 90 9.58 6.37 10.65
N LEU A 91 9.71 5.85 9.44
CA LEU A 91 10.55 6.44 8.40
C LEU A 91 10.09 7.85 8.03
N VAL A 92 8.79 8.05 7.81
CA VAL A 92 8.22 9.38 7.52
C VAL A 92 8.43 10.34 8.69
N LEU A 93 8.30 9.86 9.93
CA LEU A 93 8.56 10.68 11.11
C LEU A 93 10.03 11.14 11.17
N ILE A 94 10.99 10.27 10.88
CA ILE A 94 12.41 10.63 10.81
C ILE A 94 12.63 11.68 9.71
N ILE A 95 12.11 11.47 8.51
CA ILE A 95 12.21 12.43 7.41
C ILE A 95 11.63 13.78 7.82
N PHE A 96 10.48 13.80 8.48
CA PHE A 96 9.85 15.03 8.96
C PHE A 96 10.71 15.80 9.96
N ILE A 97 11.32 15.12 10.93
CA ILE A 97 12.21 15.75 11.92
C ILE A 97 13.41 16.41 11.22
N PHE A 98 14.08 15.69 10.32
CA PHE A 98 15.20 16.24 9.57
C PHE A 98 14.78 17.39 8.65
N ALA A 99 13.62 17.28 7.99
CA ALA A 99 13.08 18.34 7.15
C ALA A 99 12.90 19.66 7.92
N VAL A 100 12.37 19.61 9.15
CA VAL A 100 12.22 20.80 10.00
C VAL A 100 13.59 21.39 10.36
N ILE A 101 14.57 20.55 10.72
CA ILE A 101 15.93 20.99 11.06
C ILE A 101 16.58 21.71 9.88
N PHE A 102 16.52 21.11 8.68
CA PHE A 102 17.11 21.68 7.47
C PHE A 102 16.41 22.96 7.05
N VAL A 103 15.08 23.01 7.01
CA VAL A 103 14.33 24.23 6.66
C VAL A 103 14.65 25.35 7.64
N THR A 104 14.78 25.05 8.93
CA THR A 104 15.17 26.06 9.93
C THR A 104 16.56 26.64 9.63
N GLY A 105 17.53 25.77 9.28
CA GLY A 105 18.87 26.20 8.88
C GLY A 105 18.89 27.00 7.58
N VAL A 106 18.10 26.60 6.60
CA VAL A 106 17.95 27.31 5.32
C VAL A 106 17.37 28.69 5.55
N ILE A 107 16.30 28.83 6.35
CA ILE A 107 15.71 30.14 6.66
C ILE A 107 16.76 31.06 7.28
N SER A 108 17.53 30.59 8.28
CA SER A 108 18.58 31.40 8.89
C SER A 108 19.69 31.80 7.92
N TYR A 109 20.03 30.93 6.96
CA TYR A 109 21.01 31.25 5.93
C TYR A 109 20.49 32.29 4.93
N LEU A 110 19.23 32.14 4.51
CA LEU A 110 18.60 33.01 3.51
C LEU A 110 18.36 34.44 4.00
N ASP A 111 18.29 34.66 5.32
CA ASP A 111 18.15 35.99 5.91
C ASP A 111 19.43 36.85 5.72
N ASP A 112 20.60 36.22 5.70
CA ASP A 112 21.89 36.89 5.56
C ASP A 112 22.52 36.72 4.15
N ALA A 113 21.87 35.97 3.27
CA ALA A 113 22.41 35.62 1.96
C ALA A 113 22.46 36.81 0.98
N PRO A 114 23.57 36.99 0.22
CA PRO A 114 23.66 37.96 -0.86
C PRO A 114 22.62 37.72 -1.97
N PRO A 115 22.25 38.77 -2.75
CA PRO A 115 21.27 38.63 -3.84
C PRO A 115 21.67 37.66 -4.96
N ASP A 116 22.98 37.53 -5.23
CA ASP A 116 23.54 36.72 -6.33
C ASP A 116 24.13 35.38 -5.84
N ASP A 117 23.67 34.89 -4.68
CA ASP A 117 24.13 33.62 -4.11
C ASP A 117 23.45 32.42 -4.75
N THR A 118 24.21 31.65 -5.55
CA THR A 118 23.74 30.43 -6.23
C THR A 118 23.31 29.32 -5.27
N THR A 119 23.90 29.26 -4.07
CA THR A 119 23.52 28.31 -3.03
C THR A 119 22.16 28.69 -2.46
N ALA A 120 21.93 29.98 -2.21
CA ALA A 120 20.63 30.47 -1.76
C ALA A 120 19.51 30.19 -2.77
N GLU A 121 19.78 30.33 -4.08
CA GLU A 121 18.83 29.95 -5.13
C GLU A 121 18.48 28.45 -5.09
N THR A 122 19.49 27.60 -4.96
CA THR A 122 19.32 26.15 -4.87
C THR A 122 18.48 25.77 -3.64
N LEU A 123 18.82 26.31 -2.48
CA LEU A 123 18.10 26.04 -1.23
C LEU A 123 16.65 26.57 -1.27
N ARG A 124 16.37 27.68 -1.96
CA ARG A 124 15.00 28.17 -2.17
C ARG A 124 14.15 27.24 -3.03
N VAL A 125 14.76 26.53 -3.99
CA VAL A 125 14.04 25.57 -4.85
C VAL A 125 13.72 24.29 -4.07
N PHE A 126 14.69 23.76 -3.32
CA PHE A 126 14.57 22.45 -2.67
C PHE A 126 14.01 22.49 -1.24
N PHE A 127 14.16 23.61 -0.54
CA PHE A 127 13.72 23.80 0.85
C PHE A 127 12.82 25.05 1.07
N PRO A 128 11.84 25.37 0.18
CA PRO A 128 10.95 26.52 0.38
C PRO A 128 9.94 26.31 1.52
N SER A 129 9.67 25.06 1.90
CA SER A 129 8.73 24.70 2.94
C SER A 129 9.07 23.32 3.52
N VAL A 130 8.53 22.99 4.70
CA VAL A 130 8.72 21.68 5.33
C VAL A 130 8.19 20.54 4.46
N SER A 131 7.05 20.73 3.78
CA SER A 131 6.50 19.70 2.90
C SER A 131 7.40 19.42 1.70
N MET A 132 7.98 20.47 1.11
CA MET A 132 8.95 20.32 0.03
C MET A 132 10.26 19.73 0.52
N ALA A 133 10.73 20.10 1.71
CA ALA A 133 11.92 19.50 2.31
C ALA A 133 11.74 17.99 2.57
N VAL A 134 10.56 17.55 3.04
CA VAL A 134 10.23 16.12 3.14
C VAL A 134 10.34 15.44 1.77
N MET A 135 9.80 16.07 0.73
CA MET A 135 9.89 15.54 -0.64
C MET A 135 11.34 15.49 -1.14
N THR A 136 12.13 16.54 -0.93
CA THR A 136 13.55 16.61 -1.31
C THR A 136 14.35 15.53 -0.62
N LEU A 137 14.22 15.37 0.70
CA LEU A 137 14.91 14.34 1.45
C LEU A 137 14.50 12.93 1.00
N PHE A 138 13.23 12.72 0.67
CA PHE A 138 12.76 11.48 0.07
C PHE A 138 13.37 11.24 -1.33
N MET A 139 13.46 12.27 -2.17
CA MET A 139 14.13 12.21 -3.47
C MET A 139 15.62 11.89 -3.33
N SER A 140 16.32 12.42 -2.33
CA SER A 140 17.73 12.15 -2.08
C SER A 140 18.00 10.69 -1.71
N ILE A 141 17.08 10.02 -1.02
CA ILE A 141 17.20 8.59 -0.67
C ILE A 141 16.82 7.71 -1.87
N THR A 142 15.78 8.09 -2.61
CA THR A 142 15.24 7.30 -3.72
C THR A 142 16.00 7.48 -5.03
N GLY A 143 16.94 8.43 -5.09
CA GLY A 143 17.75 8.73 -6.28
C GLY A 143 17.05 9.65 -7.29
N GLY A 144 16.03 10.41 -6.86
CA GLY A 144 15.39 11.44 -7.69
C GLY A 144 16.24 12.70 -7.84
N VAL A 145 16.97 13.08 -6.79
CA VAL A 145 17.95 14.17 -6.78
C VAL A 145 19.25 13.62 -6.19
N SER A 146 20.38 14.08 -6.71
CA SER A 146 21.68 13.68 -6.16
C SER A 146 21.82 14.22 -4.73
N TRP A 147 21.99 13.33 -3.76
CA TRP A 147 22.22 13.73 -2.37
C TRP A 147 23.50 14.57 -2.22
N TRP A 148 24.46 14.41 -3.14
CA TRP A 148 25.68 15.22 -3.22
C TRP A 148 25.39 16.70 -3.49
N GLU A 149 24.45 17.02 -4.38
CA GLU A 149 24.08 18.41 -4.68
C GLU A 149 23.49 19.10 -3.44
N MET A 150 22.72 18.35 -2.64
CA MET A 150 22.19 18.86 -1.38
C MET A 150 23.31 19.03 -0.34
N GLU A 151 24.24 18.08 -0.26
CA GLU A 151 25.38 18.15 0.67
C GLU A 151 26.25 19.38 0.39
N GLU A 152 26.62 19.61 -0.87
CA GLU A 152 27.39 20.78 -1.28
C GLU A 152 26.71 22.08 -0.86
N ALA A 153 25.41 22.21 -1.11
CA ALA A 153 24.63 23.37 -0.68
C ALA A 153 24.58 23.53 0.85
N PHE A 154 24.48 22.43 1.61
CA PHE A 154 24.44 22.49 3.08
C PHE A 154 25.81 22.75 3.71
N LEU A 155 26.91 22.37 3.07
CA LEU A 155 28.26 22.67 3.54
C LEU A 155 28.56 24.17 3.50
N GLU A 156 28.03 24.88 2.50
CA GLU A 156 28.10 26.36 2.41
C GLU A 156 27.29 27.05 3.53
N VAL A 157 26.20 26.43 4.00
CA VAL A 157 25.46 26.92 5.19
C VAL A 157 26.28 26.70 6.45
N SER A 158 26.68 25.45 6.70
CA SER A 158 27.59 25.06 7.79
C SER A 158 27.91 23.58 7.67
N TRP A 159 29.15 23.21 7.97
CA TRP A 159 29.62 21.82 8.01
C TRP A 159 28.71 20.89 8.84
N ILE A 160 28.03 21.42 9.87
CA ILE A 160 27.14 20.63 10.73
C ILE A 160 25.90 20.12 9.97
N TYR A 161 25.35 20.92 9.05
CA TYR A 161 24.21 20.51 8.22
C TYR A 161 24.64 19.46 7.19
N GLY A 162 25.84 19.59 6.61
CA GLY A 162 26.43 18.55 5.76
C GLY A 162 26.55 17.21 6.49
N VAL A 163 27.13 17.20 7.70
CA VAL A 163 27.24 15.98 8.53
C VAL A 163 25.86 15.40 8.87
N LEU A 164 24.89 16.24 9.23
CA LEU A 164 23.52 15.80 9.51
C LEU A 164 22.86 15.15 8.28
N LEU A 165 23.10 15.68 7.08
CA LEU A 165 22.56 15.11 5.84
C LEU A 165 23.16 13.73 5.57
N VAL A 166 24.47 13.57 5.70
CA VAL A 166 25.13 12.27 5.52
C VAL A 166 24.61 11.24 6.52
N VAL A 167 24.49 11.62 7.81
CA VAL A 167 23.91 10.75 8.85
C VAL A 167 22.49 10.34 8.50
N PHE A 168 21.66 11.28 8.05
CA PHE A 168 20.31 11.01 7.57
C PHE A 168 20.31 9.99 6.43
N ILE A 169 21.13 10.20 5.39
CA ILE A 169 21.22 9.27 4.25
C ILE A 169 21.66 7.88 4.71
N CYS A 170 22.70 7.77 5.54
CA CYS A 170 23.16 6.49 6.07
C CYS A 170 22.06 5.77 6.86
N VAL A 171 21.40 6.45 7.79
CA VAL A 171 20.34 5.86 8.61
C VAL A 171 19.18 5.39 7.72
N MET A 172 18.76 6.20 6.75
CA MET A 172 17.61 5.89 5.90
C MET A 172 17.90 4.75 4.92
N VAL A 173 19.11 4.72 4.32
CA VAL A 173 19.53 3.61 3.45
C VAL A 173 19.65 2.32 4.25
N ILE A 174 20.28 2.35 5.43
CA ILE A 174 20.39 1.17 6.31
C ILE A 174 18.99 0.70 6.74
N ALA A 175 18.10 1.60 7.13
CA ALA A 175 16.73 1.26 7.53
C ALA A 175 15.94 0.62 6.38
N ALA A 176 16.06 1.15 5.16
CA ALA A 176 15.43 0.58 3.98
C ALA A 176 15.97 -0.83 3.68
N LEU A 177 17.30 -1.01 3.67
CA LEU A 177 17.94 -2.31 3.46
C LEU A 177 17.56 -3.33 4.55
N ASN A 178 17.52 -2.90 5.82
CA ASN A 178 17.12 -3.75 6.94
C ASN A 178 15.64 -4.16 6.84
N THR A 179 14.77 -3.27 6.37
CA THR A 179 13.34 -3.58 6.18
C THR A 179 13.17 -4.66 5.12
N VAL A 180 13.85 -4.53 3.98
CA VAL A 180 13.83 -5.52 2.89
C VAL A 180 14.43 -6.85 3.35
N THR A 181 15.55 -6.81 4.07
CA THR A 181 16.18 -8.02 4.62
C THR A 181 15.25 -8.72 5.60
N ALA A 182 14.60 -7.97 6.50
CA ALA A 182 13.65 -8.52 7.46
C ALA A 182 12.47 -9.22 6.77
N THR A 183 11.95 -8.66 5.68
CA THR A 183 10.88 -9.32 4.91
C THR A 183 11.34 -10.65 4.30
N PHE A 184 12.50 -10.68 3.63
CA PHE A 184 13.03 -11.92 3.04
C PHE A 184 13.35 -12.99 4.10
N VAL A 185 13.89 -12.58 5.25
CA VAL A 185 14.17 -13.48 6.36
C VAL A 185 12.87 -14.06 6.92
N THR A 186 11.82 -13.26 7.05
CA THR A 186 10.51 -13.71 7.53
C THR A 186 9.90 -14.74 6.57
N ASP A 187 9.92 -14.46 5.27
CA ASP A 187 9.43 -15.39 4.24
C ASP A 187 10.21 -16.71 4.24
N ALA A 188 11.53 -16.66 4.40
CA ALA A 188 12.38 -17.85 4.47
C ALA A 188 12.08 -18.71 5.72
N ILE A 189 11.82 -18.07 6.86
CA ILE A 189 11.43 -18.76 8.11
C ILE A 189 10.07 -19.42 7.95
N GLU A 190 9.08 -18.73 7.37
CA GLU A 190 7.75 -19.28 7.13
C GLU A 190 7.81 -20.48 6.17
N LEU A 191 8.57 -20.38 5.08
CA LEU A 191 8.74 -21.48 4.13
C LEU A 191 9.41 -22.71 4.77
N ALA A 192 10.45 -22.50 5.58
CA ALA A 192 11.13 -23.58 6.29
C ALA A 192 10.23 -24.24 7.37
N ALA A 193 9.32 -23.48 7.99
CA ALA A 193 8.35 -24.03 8.93
C ALA A 193 7.31 -24.90 8.22
N MET A 194 6.78 -24.44 7.07
CA MET A 194 5.84 -25.21 6.25
C MET A 194 6.45 -26.54 5.76
N ASP A 195 7.71 -26.53 5.31
CA ASP A 195 8.39 -27.74 4.82
C ASP A 195 8.55 -28.81 5.91
N LYS A 196 8.85 -28.39 7.15
CA LYS A 196 8.91 -29.30 8.31
C LYS A 196 7.54 -29.92 8.62
N GLU A 197 6.47 -29.14 8.54
CA GLU A 197 5.11 -29.62 8.82
C GLU A 197 4.64 -30.63 7.76
N ILE A 198 4.90 -30.36 6.48
CA ILE A 198 4.61 -31.27 5.37
C ILE A 198 5.40 -32.59 5.54
N SER A 199 6.68 -32.50 5.88
CA SER A 199 7.54 -33.66 6.10
C SER A 199 7.09 -34.51 7.30
N ALA A 200 6.66 -33.86 8.40
CA ALA A 200 6.15 -34.55 9.59
C ALA A 200 4.83 -35.29 9.29
N HIS A 201 3.91 -34.67 8.55
CA HIS A 201 2.69 -35.33 8.10
C HIS A 201 2.95 -36.51 7.18
N ALA A 202 3.96 -36.42 6.29
CA ALA A 202 4.35 -37.53 5.43
C ALA A 202 4.91 -38.72 6.22
N THR A 203 5.63 -38.49 7.32
CA THR A 203 6.12 -39.58 8.19
C THR A 203 5.03 -40.25 9.03
N LEU A 204 3.98 -39.53 9.43
CA LEU A 204 2.87 -40.10 10.21
C LEU A 204 1.92 -40.98 9.37
N GLN A 205 1.98 -40.89 8.05
CA GLN A 205 1.17 -41.69 7.12
C GLN A 205 1.85 -42.97 6.63
N ARG A 206 3.08 -43.26 7.09
CA ARG A 206 3.80 -44.51 6.86
C ARG A 206 3.74 -45.41 8.08
#